data_AF-A0A5B7JYA4-F1
#
_entry.id   AF-A0A5B7JYA4-F1
#
_cell.length_a   1.000
_cell.length_b   1.000
_cell.length_c   1.000
_cell.angle_alpha   90.00
_cell.angle_beta   90.00
_cell.angle_gamma   90.00
#
_symmetry.space_group_name_H-M   'P 1'
#
loop_
_entity.id
_entity.type
_entity.pdbx_description
1 polymer ?
#
loop_
_entity_poly.entity_id
_entity_poly.type
_entity_poly.pdbx_seq_one_letter_code
_entity_poly.pdbx_strand_id
1 'polypeptide(L)'
;MCVTPKVNIRSGRLTTIRYHSLSVVGPKLYNSLPRYLHNSTNVSAEIFKNRLDKFLKFVWDEPSLHHYRTAADTNSIDDQLRYLRNNGITIQEEAASPCPGSP
;
A
#
# COMPACT_ATOMS: atom_id res chain seq x y z
N MET A 1 7.06 -10.45 4.12
CA MET A 1 5.93 -9.70 4.70
C MET A 1 6.31 -9.18 6.08
N CYS A 2 5.90 -7.96 6.42
CA CYS A 2 6.18 -7.35 7.72
C CYS A 2 5.24 -7.89 8.80
N VAL A 3 5.74 -8.02 10.03
CA VAL A 3 4.93 -8.47 11.16
C VAL A 3 4.24 -7.26 11.79
N THR A 4 2.90 -7.26 11.80
CA THR A 4 2.12 -6.23 12.50
C THR A 4 2.15 -6.48 14.00
N PRO A 5 2.54 -5.50 14.83
CA PRO A 5 2.56 -5.68 16.28
C PRO A 5 1.15 -5.84 16.85
N LYS A 6 1.02 -6.73 17.84
CA LYS A 6 -0.25 -6.92 18.56
C LYS A 6 -0.50 -5.73 19.48
N VAL A 7 -1.71 -5.17 19.41
CA VAL A 7 -2.16 -4.11 20.32
C VAL A 7 -2.91 -4.75 21.47
N ASN A 8 -2.29 -4.81 22.66
CA ASN A 8 -2.93 -5.29 23.89
C ASN A 8 -2.93 -4.17 24.93
N ILE A 9 -3.98 -3.35 24.92
CA ILE A 9 -4.18 -2.26 25.89
C ILE A 9 -5.60 -2.39 26.45
N ARG A 10 -5.76 -2.18 27.75
CA ARG A 10 -7.06 -2.33 28.45
C ARG A 10 -8.02 -1.16 28.24
N SER A 11 -7.50 0.02 27.90
CA SER A 11 -8.30 1.24 27.68
C SER A 11 -8.67 1.41 26.21
N GLY A 12 -9.98 1.48 25.92
CA GLY A 12 -10.52 1.60 24.56
C GLY A 12 -10.01 2.81 23.77
N ARG A 13 -9.79 3.95 24.43
CA ARG A 13 -9.25 5.15 23.76
C ARG A 13 -7.80 4.95 23.33
N LEU A 14 -7.00 4.33 24.21
CA LEU A 14 -5.58 4.06 23.95
C LEU A 14 -5.38 2.93 22.94
N THR A 15 -6.29 1.93 22.90
CA THR A 15 -6.26 0.90 21.85
C THR A 15 -6.49 1.52 20.49
N THR A 16 -7.47 2.42 20.34
CA THR A 16 -7.75 3.08 19.05
C THR A 16 -6.54 3.88 18.59
N ILE A 17 -5.98 4.74 19.45
CA ILE A 17 -4.79 5.54 19.12
C ILE A 17 -3.63 4.64 18.68
N ARG A 18 -3.35 3.56 19.41
CA ARG A 18 -2.25 2.65 19.08
C ARG A 18 -2.52 1.88 17.79
N TYR A 19 -3.75 1.43 17.59
CA TYR A 19 -4.16 0.69 16.40
C TYR A 19 -4.02 1.51 15.13
N HIS A 20 -4.30 2.82 15.20
CA HIS A 20 -4.13 3.76 14.09
C HIS A 20 -2.73 4.41 14.04
N SER A 21 -1.79 4.00 14.88
CA SER A 21 -0.41 4.49 14.83
C SER A 21 0.36 3.87 13.64
N LEU A 22 1.37 4.59 13.17
CA LEU A 22 2.21 4.13 12.04
C LEU A 22 2.89 2.77 12.32
N SER A 23 3.24 2.49 13.57
CA SER A 23 3.83 1.19 13.96
C SER A 23 2.93 -0.02 13.70
N VAL A 24 1.60 0.19 13.66
CA VAL A 24 0.61 -0.86 13.37
C VAL A 24 0.13 -0.75 11.92
N VAL A 25 -0.21 0.46 11.47
CA VAL A 25 -0.77 0.68 10.12
C VAL A 25 0.28 0.52 9.03
N GLY A 26 1.54 0.92 9.28
CA GLY A 26 2.62 0.83 8.31
C GLY A 26 2.86 -0.59 7.79
N PRO A 27 3.09 -1.59 8.67
CA PRO A 27 3.21 -2.99 8.25
C PRO A 27 1.98 -3.52 7.49
N LYS A 28 0.77 -3.13 7.91
CA LYS A 28 -0.47 -3.51 7.21
C LYS A 28 -0.51 -2.94 5.80
N LEU A 29 -0.19 -1.65 5.66
CA LEU A 29 -0.15 -0.95 4.37
C LEU A 29 0.90 -1.57 3.44
N TYR A 30 2.10 -1.85 3.97
CA TYR A 30 3.15 -2.49 3.18
C TYR A 30 2.73 -3.88 2.70
N ASN A 31 2.08 -4.66 3.57
CA ASN A 31 1.61 -6.00 3.22
C ASN A 31 0.40 -6.00 2.26
N SER A 32 -0.39 -4.93 2.20
CA SER A 32 -1.48 -4.82 1.24
C SER A 32 -0.99 -4.48 -0.17
N LEU A 33 0.22 -3.94 -0.33
CA LEU A 33 0.78 -3.63 -1.64
C LEU A 33 0.95 -4.88 -2.52
N PRO A 34 0.89 -4.73 -3.86
CA PRO A 34 1.20 -5.80 -4.80
C PRO A 34 2.54 -6.51 -4.51
N ARG A 35 2.58 -7.82 -4.79
CA ARG A 35 3.75 -8.67 -4.51
C ARG A 35 5.05 -8.15 -5.15
N TYR A 36 4.97 -7.60 -6.36
CA TYR A 36 6.15 -7.07 -7.07
C TYR A 36 6.80 -5.86 -6.37
N LEU A 37 6.04 -5.14 -5.52
CA LEU A 37 6.59 -4.03 -4.72
C LEU A 37 7.25 -4.54 -3.43
N HIS A 38 6.54 -5.38 -2.67
CA HIS A 38 6.97 -5.76 -1.32
C HIS A 38 7.84 -7.02 -1.25
N ASN A 39 7.87 -7.85 -2.29
CA ASN A 39 8.67 -9.08 -2.34
C ASN A 39 10.01 -8.86 -3.07
N SER A 40 10.48 -7.61 -3.12
CA SER A 40 11.72 -7.24 -3.78
C SER A 40 12.88 -7.30 -2.78
N THR A 41 13.74 -8.31 -2.92
CA THR A 41 14.96 -8.45 -2.10
C THR A 41 16.13 -7.68 -2.73
N ASN A 42 17.03 -7.14 -1.90
CA ASN A 42 18.21 -6.38 -2.35
C ASN A 42 17.90 -5.14 -3.21
N VAL A 43 16.77 -4.48 -2.96
CA VAL A 43 16.39 -3.24 -3.65
C VAL A 43 16.72 -2.03 -2.78
N SER A 44 17.32 -1.01 -3.38
CA SER A 44 17.58 0.25 -2.68
C SER A 44 16.26 0.96 -2.34
N ALA A 45 16.28 1.78 -1.29
CA ALA A 45 15.11 2.55 -0.90
C ALA A 45 14.60 3.47 -2.05
N GLU A 46 15.50 3.98 -2.89
CA GLU A 46 15.13 4.83 -4.03
C GLU A 46 14.39 4.08 -5.13
N ILE A 47 14.84 2.87 -5.47
CA ILE A 47 14.16 2.04 -6.46
C ILE A 47 12.78 1.64 -5.94
N PHE A 48 12.67 1.28 -4.66
CA PHE A 48 11.39 0.99 -4.03
C PHE A 48 10.45 2.20 -4.10
N LYS A 49 10.92 3.40 -3.74
CA LYS A 49 10.14 4.64 -3.82
C LYS A 49 9.64 4.91 -5.24
N ASN A 50 10.52 4.82 -6.24
CA ASN A 50 10.14 5.05 -7.64
C ASN A 50 9.05 4.07 -8.11
N ARG A 51 9.20 2.77 -7.78
CA ARG A 51 8.17 1.76 -8.10
C ARG A 51 6.86 2.03 -7.36
N LEU A 52 6.93 2.45 -6.11
CA LEU A 52 5.76 2.82 -5.33
C LEU A 52 5.06 4.04 -5.93
N ASP A 53 5.80 5.09 -6.31
CA ASP A 53 5.25 6.29 -6.95
C ASP A 53 4.56 5.96 -8.28
N LYS A 54 5.16 5.07 -9.09
CA LYS A 54 4.52 4.56 -10.30
C LYS A 54 3.20 3.85 -9.99
N PHE A 55 3.17 3.01 -8.96
CA PHE A 55 1.97 2.31 -8.52
C PHE A 55 0.89 3.27 -8.01
N LEU A 56 1.27 4.27 -7.19
CA LEU A 56 0.33 5.22 -6.60
C LEU A 56 -0.39 6.09 -7.64
N LYS A 57 0.18 6.27 -8.84
CA LYS A 57 -0.54 6.92 -9.95
C LYS A 57 -1.80 6.19 -10.40
N PHE A 58 -1.92 4.88 -10.12
CA PHE A 58 -3.11 4.09 -10.42
C PHE A 58 -4.12 4.05 -9.27
N VAL A 59 -3.73 4.56 -8.11
CA VAL A 59 -4.59 4.70 -6.93
C VAL A 59 -5.27 6.06 -7.01
N TRP A 60 -6.59 6.09 -6.90
CA TRP A 60 -7.37 7.33 -6.99
C TRP A 60 -7.33 8.05 -5.65
N ASP A 61 -6.51 9.10 -5.53
CA ASP A 61 -6.36 9.87 -4.28
C ASP A 61 -7.45 10.95 -4.10
N GLU A 62 -8.36 11.10 -5.07
CA GLU A 62 -9.42 12.09 -5.03
C GLU A 62 -10.54 11.66 -4.07
N PRO A 63 -11.00 12.55 -3.17
CA PRO A 63 -12.14 12.26 -2.32
C PRO A 63 -13.43 12.13 -3.16
N SER A 64 -14.35 11.27 -2.72
CA SER A 64 -15.68 11.20 -3.34
C SER A 64 -16.43 12.52 -3.17
N LEU A 65 -16.84 13.14 -4.26
CA LEU A 65 -17.71 14.33 -4.24
C LEU A 65 -19.17 13.92 -4.44
N HIS A 66 -20.10 14.80 -4.05
CA HIS A 66 -21.55 14.52 -4.09
C HIS A 66 -22.06 14.12 -5.49
N HIS A 67 -21.40 14.58 -6.55
CA HIS A 67 -21.72 14.28 -7.94
C HIS A 67 -20.66 13.41 -8.64
N TYR A 68 -19.63 12.97 -7.90
CA TYR A 68 -18.52 12.19 -8.43
C TYR A 68 -18.14 11.12 -7.40
N ARG A 69 -18.68 9.90 -7.58
CA ARG A 69 -18.33 8.78 -6.73
C ARG A 69 -16.99 8.21 -7.19
N THR A 70 -16.11 7.98 -6.22
CA THR A 70 -14.91 7.17 -6.42
C THR A 70 -15.30 5.73 -6.76
N ALA A 71 -14.40 5.03 -7.45
CA ALA A 71 -14.60 3.62 -7.79
C ALA A 71 -14.78 2.73 -6.55
N ALA A 72 -14.00 2.99 -5.50
CA ALA A 72 -14.07 2.29 -4.22
C ALA A 72 -14.96 3.03 -3.22
N ASP A 73 -15.43 2.31 -2.21
CA ASP A 73 -16.34 2.82 -1.17
C ASP A 73 -15.68 3.88 -0.27
N THR A 74 -14.34 3.83 -0.14
CA THR A 74 -13.54 4.74 0.68
C THR A 74 -12.26 5.18 -0.04
N ASN A 75 -11.67 6.30 0.39
CA ASN A 75 -10.35 6.75 -0.08
C ASN A 75 -9.17 5.98 0.58
N SER A 76 -9.39 4.74 1.03
CA SER A 76 -8.32 3.94 1.64
C SER A 76 -7.65 3.06 0.59
N ILE A 77 -6.32 2.98 0.64
CA ILE A 77 -5.53 2.16 -0.31
C ILE A 77 -5.98 0.69 -0.30
N ASP A 78 -6.33 0.13 0.86
CA ASP A 78 -6.81 -1.25 0.96
C ASP A 78 -8.11 -1.47 0.17
N ASP A 79 -9.05 -0.54 0.28
CA ASP A 79 -10.36 -0.62 -0.37
C ASP A 79 -10.26 -0.37 -1.88
N GLN A 80 -9.43 0.59 -2.28
CA GLN A 80 -9.11 0.80 -3.69
C GLN A 80 -8.42 -0.42 -4.32
N LEU A 81 -7.49 -1.05 -3.62
CA LEU A 81 -6.85 -2.27 -4.08
C LEU A 81 -7.83 -3.43 -4.20
N ARG A 82 -8.78 -3.57 -3.26
CA ARG A 82 -9.87 -4.55 -3.36
C ARG A 82 -10.75 -4.29 -4.58
N TYR A 83 -11.11 -3.04 -4.84
CA TYR A 83 -11.86 -2.66 -6.02
C TYR A 83 -11.10 -3.04 -7.31
N LEU A 84 -9.82 -2.64 -7.43
CA LEU A 84 -9.01 -2.94 -8.62
C LEU A 84 -8.92 -4.45 -8.86
N ARG A 85 -8.72 -5.24 -7.79
CA ARG A 85 -8.68 -6.70 -7.85
C ARG A 85 -9.99 -7.31 -8.30
N ASN A 86 -11.12 -6.84 -7.74
CA ASN A 86 -12.45 -7.38 -8.06
C ASN A 86 -12.86 -7.06 -9.50
N ASN A 87 -12.35 -5.97 -10.08
CA ASN A 87 -12.61 -5.57 -11.46
C ASN A 87 -11.56 -6.09 -12.46
N GLY A 88 -10.62 -6.94 -12.03
CA GLY A 88 -9.63 -7.56 -12.91
C GLY A 88 -8.57 -6.59 -13.48
N ILE A 89 -8.42 -5.40 -12.89
CA ILE A 89 -7.43 -4.42 -13.32
C ILE A 89 -6.05 -4.90 -12.85
N THR A 90 -5.25 -5.39 -13.81
CA THR A 90 -3.90 -5.90 -13.52
C THR A 90 -2.92 -4.74 -13.59
N ILE A 91 -2.32 -4.39 -12.46
CA ILE A 91 -1.23 -3.40 -12.42
C ILE A 91 0.01 -4.12 -12.94
N GLN A 92 0.43 -3.78 -14.17
CA GLN A 92 1.47 -4.49 -14.88
C GLN A 92 2.81 -4.44 -14.11
N GLU A 93 3.44 -5.61 -13.99
CA GLU A 93 4.84 -5.76 -13.61
C GLU A 93 5.70 -5.20 -14.74
N GLU A 94 6.13 -3.94 -14.63
CA GLU A 94 7.22 -3.46 -15.47
C GLU A 94 8.48 -4.25 -15.08
N ALA A 95 8.97 -5.09 -16.00
CA ALA A 95 10.13 -5.96 -15.79
C ALA A 95 11.27 -5.16 -15.17
N ALA A 96 11.75 -5.62 -14.01
CA ALA A 96 12.91 -5.04 -13.37
C ALA A 96 14.07 -5.03 -14.38
N SER A 97 14.44 -3.85 -14.86
CA SER A 97 15.62 -3.65 -15.68
C SER A 97 16.83 -4.18 -14.89
N PRO A 98 17.68 -5.04 -15.47
CA PRO A 98 18.92 -5.44 -14.82
C PRO A 98 19.73 -4.17 -14.52
N CYS A 99 20.13 -3.99 -13.26
CA CYS A 99 20.88 -2.83 -12.84
C CYS A 99 22.24 -2.83 -13.58
N PRO A 100 22.62 -1.75 -14.30
CA PRO A 100 23.99 -1.57 -14.72
C PRO A 100 24.78 -1.06 -13.51
N GLY A 101 25.77 -1.85 -13.07
CA GLY A 101 26.78 -1.40 -12.12
C GLY A 101 26.80 -2.19 -10.82
N SER A 102 27.62 -3.24 -10.81
CA SER A 102 28.43 -3.55 -9.62
C SER A 102 29.89 -3.31 -10.03
N PRO A 103 30.71 -2.65 -9.18
CA PRO A 103 32.13 -2.45 -9.44
C PRO A 103 32.90 -3.78 -9.44
#